data_AF-A0A420WZF7-F1
#
_entry.id   AF-A0A420WZF7-F1
#
_cell.length_a   1.000
_cell.length_b   1.000
_cell.length_c   1.000
_cell.angle_alpha   90.00
_cell.angle_beta   90.00
_cell.angle_gamma   90.00
#
_symmetry.space_group_name_H-M   'P 1'
#
loop_
_entity.id
_entity.type
_entity.pdbx_description
1 polymer ?
#
loop_
_entity_poly.entity_id
_entity_poly.type
_entity_poly.pdbx_seq_one_letter_code
_entity_poly.pdbx_strand_id
1 'polypeptide(L)'
;MDEAYWARVGDLIDQLYTATDALEGLFPGRKFTLDGHLVGSVGEVVAAYMFDLELKPASTLAHDAITPDGTKIEIKLTQENTVAIRHEPGASSGA
;
A
#
# COMPACT_ATOMS: atom_id res chain seq x y z
N MET A 1 -10.93 -11.24 -9.13
CA MET A 1 -11.56 -9.91 -9.12
C MET A 1 -11.68 -9.46 -10.56
N ASP A 2 -12.76 -8.80 -10.94
CA ASP A 2 -12.98 -8.33 -12.32
C ASP A 2 -12.60 -6.85 -12.48
N GLU A 3 -12.70 -6.35 -13.71
CA GLU A 3 -12.35 -4.96 -14.05
C GLU A 3 -13.20 -3.93 -13.29
N ALA A 4 -14.49 -4.22 -13.10
CA ALA A 4 -15.42 -3.34 -12.39
C ALA A 4 -15.04 -3.17 -10.90
N TYR A 5 -14.54 -4.24 -10.26
CA TYR A 5 -14.02 -4.17 -8.90
C TYR A 5 -12.85 -3.19 -8.79
N TRP A 6 -11.89 -3.23 -9.72
CA TRP A 6 -10.72 -2.36 -9.68
C TRP A 6 -11.01 -0.92 -10.04
N ALA A 7 -11.96 -0.69 -10.95
CA ALA A 7 -12.49 0.65 -11.19
C ALA A 7 -13.05 1.26 -9.89
N ARG A 8 -13.81 0.46 -9.12
CA ARG A 8 -14.35 0.91 -7.83
C ARG A 8 -13.27 1.21 -6.78
N VAL A 9 -12.19 0.43 -6.74
CA VAL A 9 -11.04 0.70 -5.87
C VAL A 9 -10.39 2.03 -6.24
N GLY A 10 -10.17 2.29 -7.53
CA GLY A 10 -9.67 3.58 -8.03
C GLY A 10 -10.56 4.75 -7.59
N ASP A 11 -11.87 4.65 -7.81
CA ASP A 11 -12.83 5.68 -7.39
C ASP A 11 -12.78 6.00 -5.90
N LEU A 12 -12.57 4.99 -5.04
CA LEU A 12 -12.47 5.18 -3.59
C LEU A 12 -11.19 5.91 -3.19
N ILE A 13 -10.08 5.61 -3.87
CA ILE A 13 -8.80 6.30 -3.66
C ILE A 13 -8.92 7.76 -4.10
N ASP A 14 -9.52 8.02 -5.26
CA ASP A 14 -9.76 9.39 -5.75
C ASP A 14 -10.65 10.17 -4.79
N GLN A 15 -11.67 9.53 -4.20
CA GLN A 15 -12.52 10.15 -3.19
C GLN A 15 -11.75 10.54 -1.92
N LEU A 16 -10.77 9.72 -1.48
CA LEU A 16 -9.92 10.06 -0.34
C LEU A 16 -9.09 11.33 -0.62
N TYR A 17 -8.45 11.41 -1.79
CA TYR A 17 -7.65 12.58 -2.17
C TYR A 17 -8.51 13.82 -2.40
N THR A 18 -9.67 13.66 -3.04
CA THR A 18 -10.63 14.76 -3.23
C THR A 18 -11.10 15.33 -1.89
N ALA A 19 -11.36 14.45 -0.92
CA ALA A 19 -11.76 14.87 0.42
C ALA A 19 -10.64 15.62 1.15
N THR A 20 -9.38 15.15 1.05
CA THR A 20 -8.24 15.85 1.64
C THR A 20 -8.04 17.23 1.03
N ASP A 21 -8.12 17.36 -0.29
CA ASP A 21 -7.96 18.63 -0.99
C ASP A 21 -9.07 19.62 -0.62
N ALA A 22 -10.31 19.16 -0.55
CA ALA A 22 -11.45 19.98 -0.12
C ALA A 22 -11.27 20.50 1.31
N LEU A 23 -10.77 19.66 2.22
CA LEU A 23 -10.48 20.06 3.60
C LEU A 23 -9.34 21.09 3.67
N GLU A 24 -8.26 20.93 2.90
CA GLU A 24 -7.19 21.95 2.82
C GLU A 24 -7.71 23.29 2.29
N GLY A 25 -8.62 23.27 1.31
CA GLY A 25 -9.27 24.47 0.80
C GLY A 25 -10.14 25.19 1.84
N LEU A 26 -10.85 24.44 2.69
CA LEU A 26 -11.68 24.99 3.76
C LEU A 26 -10.87 25.50 4.96
N PHE A 27 -9.67 24.97 5.18
CA PHE A 27 -8.80 25.32 6.30
C PHE A 27 -7.39 25.70 5.83
N PRO A 28 -7.21 26.90 5.22
CA PRO A 28 -5.92 27.32 4.69
C PRO A 28 -4.80 27.27 5.73
N GLY A 29 -3.67 26.68 5.35
CA GLY A 29 -2.50 26.50 6.22
C GLY A 29 -2.55 25.25 7.11
N ARG A 30 -3.66 24.50 7.12
CA ARG A 30 -3.74 23.19 7.76
C ARG A 30 -3.59 22.10 6.71
N LYS A 31 -2.65 21.18 6.95
CA LYS A 31 -2.46 19.99 6.12
C LYS A 31 -3.41 18.87 6.49
N PHE A 32 -4.02 18.26 5.48
CA PHE A 32 -4.89 17.09 5.60
C PHE A 32 -4.26 15.96 4.79
N THR A 33 -3.19 15.38 5.31
CA THR A 33 -2.52 14.24 4.69
C THR A 33 -3.21 12.94 5.09
N LEU A 34 -3.41 12.02 4.14
CA LEU A 34 -3.74 10.63 4.48
C LEU A 34 -2.61 10.07 5.34
N ASP A 35 -2.95 9.36 6.41
CA ASP A 35 -1.93 8.78 7.26
C ASP A 35 -1.25 7.59 6.56
N GLY A 36 0.01 7.33 6.94
CA GLY A 36 0.81 6.28 6.33
C GLY A 36 0.28 4.86 6.56
N HIS A 37 -0.62 4.65 7.53
CA HIS A 37 -1.24 3.35 7.74
C HIS A 37 -2.30 3.09 6.66
N LEU A 38 -3.20 4.06 6.43
CA LEU A 38 -4.22 3.95 5.39
C LEU A 38 -3.59 3.79 4.00
N VAL A 39 -2.58 4.61 3.68
CA VAL A 39 -1.86 4.52 2.41
C VAL A 39 -1.12 3.17 2.30
N GLY A 40 -0.54 2.68 3.40
CA GLY A 40 0.09 1.35 3.46
C GLY A 40 -0.88 0.22 3.12
N SER A 41 -2.06 0.18 3.75
CA SER A 41 -3.06 -0.86 3.50
C SER A 41 -3.57 -0.86 2.05
N VAL A 42 -3.73 0.31 1.42
CA VAL A 42 -4.07 0.40 0.00
C VAL A 42 -2.96 -0.21 -0.86
N GLY A 43 -1.70 0.11 -0.55
CA GLY A 43 -0.53 -0.43 -1.24
C GLY A 43 -0.44 -1.95 -1.16
N GLU A 44 -0.69 -2.52 0.01
CA GLU A 44 -0.70 -3.97 0.24
C GLU A 44 -1.74 -4.68 -0.64
N VAL A 45 -2.98 -4.18 -0.67
CA VAL A 45 -4.06 -4.76 -1.49
C VAL A 45 -3.76 -4.68 -2.98
N VAL A 46 -3.26 -3.53 -3.46
CA VAL A 46 -2.89 -3.34 -4.87
C VAL A 46 -1.75 -4.26 -5.27
N ALA A 47 -0.69 -4.33 -4.46
CA ALA A 47 0.47 -5.17 -4.74
C ALA A 47 0.11 -6.67 -4.72
N ALA A 48 -0.74 -7.09 -3.77
CA ALA A 48 -1.22 -8.47 -3.72
C ALA A 48 -1.95 -8.88 -4.99
N TYR A 49 -2.76 -7.98 -5.56
CA TYR A 49 -3.42 -8.25 -6.83
C TYR A 49 -2.47 -8.24 -8.03
N MET A 50 -1.62 -7.22 -8.14
CA MET A 50 -0.73 -7.07 -9.31
C MET A 50 0.32 -8.17 -9.39
N PHE A 51 0.76 -8.70 -8.25
CA PHE A 51 1.84 -9.67 -8.15
C PHE A 51 1.38 -11.05 -7.66
N ASP A 52 0.08 -11.29 -7.55
CA ASP A 52 -0.53 -12.55 -7.10
C ASP A 52 0.05 -13.04 -5.74
N LEU A 53 0.05 -12.13 -4.76
CA LEU A 53 0.61 -12.40 -3.43
C LEU A 53 -0.49 -12.79 -2.43
N GLU A 54 -0.15 -13.70 -1.51
CA GLU A 54 -1.00 -13.98 -0.35
C GLU A 54 -0.66 -13.01 0.78
N LEU A 55 -1.59 -12.09 1.10
CA LEU A 55 -1.42 -11.14 2.20
C LEU A 55 -1.51 -11.84 3.55
N LYS A 56 -0.62 -11.45 4.46
CA LYS A 56 -0.75 -11.83 5.87
C LYS A 56 -1.79 -10.97 6.58
N PRO A 57 -2.35 -11.44 7.71
CA PRO A 57 -3.17 -10.59 8.57
C PRO A 57 -2.42 -9.29 8.90
N ALA A 58 -3.12 -8.16 8.77
CA ALA A 58 -2.54 -6.85 9.05
C ALA A 58 -1.86 -6.82 10.43
N SER A 59 -0.72 -6.14 10.53
CA SER A 59 0.11 -6.01 11.75
C SER A 59 0.98 -7.21 12.14
N THR A 60 1.26 -8.18 11.24
CA THR A 60 2.36 -9.13 11.48
C THR A 60 3.72 -8.46 11.38
N LEU A 61 4.47 -8.48 12.49
CA LEU A 61 5.74 -7.80 12.75
C LEU A 61 6.94 -8.16 11.84
N ALA A 62 6.72 -8.83 10.70
CA ALA A 62 7.82 -9.40 9.92
C ALA A 62 7.71 -9.19 8.40
N HIS A 63 6.55 -9.42 7.78
CA HIS A 63 6.38 -9.39 6.31
C HIS A 63 4.89 -9.20 5.96
N ASP A 64 4.61 -8.49 4.86
CA ASP A 64 3.25 -8.10 4.44
C ASP A 64 2.60 -9.19 3.56
N ALA A 65 3.40 -9.94 2.80
CA ALA A 65 2.92 -11.02 1.94
C ALA A 65 3.91 -12.19 1.80
N ILE A 66 3.42 -13.32 1.25
CA ILE A 66 4.23 -14.46 0.80
C ILE A 66 3.87 -14.77 -0.66
N THR A 67 4.89 -14.99 -1.49
CA THR A 67 4.74 -15.47 -2.88
C THR A 67 4.52 -16.99 -2.93
N PRO A 68 4.04 -17.56 -4.05
CA PRO A 68 3.83 -19.01 -4.15
C PRO A 68 5.06 -19.89 -3.90
N ASP A 69 6.27 -19.37 -4.11
CA ASP A 69 7.54 -20.09 -3.86
C ASP A 69 8.04 -19.96 -2.41
N GLY A 70 7.28 -19.27 -1.55
CA GLY A 70 7.61 -19.09 -0.13
C GLY A 70 8.44 -17.85 0.17
N THR A 71 8.81 -17.04 -0.83
CA THR A 71 9.53 -15.79 -0.61
C THR A 71 8.65 -14.78 0.13
N LYS A 72 9.19 -14.23 1.21
CA LYS A 72 8.49 -13.25 2.05
C LYS A 72 8.72 -11.83 1.52
N ILE A 73 7.66 -11.03 1.43
CA ILE A 73 7.66 -9.71 0.80
C ILE A 73 7.25 -8.64 1.82
N GLU A 74 7.95 -7.50 1.80
CA GLU A 74 7.54 -6.26 2.46
C GLU A 74 7.04 -5.28 1.37
N ILE A 75 5.85 -4.73 1.56
CA ILE A 75 5.19 -3.80 0.67
C ILE A 75 5.22 -2.42 1.33
N LYS A 76 5.66 -1.41 0.58
CA LYS A 76 5.69 -0.03 1.04
C LYS A 76 5.14 0.86 -0.06
N LEU A 77 4.09 1.62 0.27
CA LEU A 77 3.56 2.66 -0.59
C LEU A 77 3.94 4.02 -0.01
N THR A 78 4.56 4.86 -0.82
CA THR A 78 4.97 6.21 -0.42
C THR A 78 4.38 7.23 -1.38
N GLN A 79 4.06 8.42 -0.85
CA GLN A 79 3.66 9.58 -1.65
C GLN A 79 4.86 10.45 -2.08
N GLU A 80 6.07 10.02 -1.74
CA GLU A 80 7.35 10.70 -1.95
C GLU A 80 8.25 9.89 -2.90
N ASN A 81 9.29 10.52 -3.44
CA ASN A 81 10.29 9.88 -4.32
C ASN A 81 11.30 8.98 -3.59
N THR A 82 11.15 8.78 -2.28
CA THR A 82 12.06 8.00 -1.45
C THR A 82 11.31 7.00 -0.58
N VAL A 83 11.85 5.78 -0.51
CA VAL A 83 11.33 4.67 0.30
C VAL A 83 12.42 4.24 1.28
N ALA A 84 12.07 4.07 2.55
CA ALA A 84 12.95 3.50 3.57
C ALA A 84 12.49 2.07 3.90
N ILE A 85 13.34 1.09 3.60
CA ILE A 85 13.12 -0.33 3.92
C ILE A 85 13.88 -0.65 5.21
N ARG A 86 13.22 -1.31 6.17
CA ARG A 86 13.76 -1.50 7.52
C ARG A 86 14.49 -2.83 7.70
N HIS A 87 14.40 -3.72 6.70
CA HIS A 87 15.03 -5.03 6.66
C HIS A 87 15.69 -5.30 5.32
N GLU A 88 16.84 -6.00 5.33
CA GLU A 88 17.46 -6.51 4.11
C GLU A 88 16.53 -7.55 3.46
N PRO A 89 16.21 -7.43 2.16
CA PRO A 89 15.51 -8.50 1.44
C PRO A 89 16.34 -9.77 1.55
N GLY A 90 15.75 -10.88 1.99
CA GLY A 90 16.47 -12.14 2.12
C GLY A 90 17.11 -12.52 0.79
N ALA A 91 18.44 -12.68 0.77
CA ALA A 91 19.14 -13.19 -0.40
C ALA A 91 18.57 -14.59 -0.74
N SER A 92 18.08 -14.77 -1.96
CA SER A 92 17.77 -16.09 -2.48
C SER A 92 19.08 -16.89 -2.51
N SER A 93 19.29 -17.77 -1.54
CA SER A 93 20.37 -18.74 -1.61
C SER A 93 20.04 -19.72 -2.72
N GLY A 94 20.57 -19.47 -3.92
CA GLY A 94 20.61 -20.45 -4.98
C GLY A 94 21.38 -21.67 -4.50
N ALA A 95 20.71 -22.82 -4.49
CA ALA A 95 21.28 -24.15 -4.43
C ALA A 95 20.76 -24.94 -5.62
#